data_AF-A0A3A8R4D3-F1
#
_entry.id   AF-A0A3A8R4D3-F1
#
_cell.length_a   1.000
_cell.length_b   1.000
_cell.length_c   1.000
_cell.angle_alpha   90.00
_cell.angle_beta   90.00
_cell.angle_gamma   90.00
#
_symmetry.space_group_name_H-M   'P 1'
#
loop_
_entity.id
_entity.type
_entity.pdbx_description
1 polymer ?
#
loop_
_entity_poly.entity_id
_entity_poly.type
_entity_poly.pdbx_seq_one_letter_code
_entity_poly.pdbx_strand_id
1 'polypeptide(L)'
;MALDPSAFQKTYVYEARAPVSEVLADLKTLEALDARVEQKRRRLWIAAWSLMAFSIGGWALLSAVVVQLSYAQQDALAGLPFLVGVASFVAGITLFIIRSLSRSADVDNRRYGLLSTLLQRFQVDLDVNAPVDVKLDLAPADEARKCVGKPKRGRWDCEDFTDAWLSLHGRFADGTHLHLSAVEHLQKRKRYGRSRSGKTKVKTKRKGKTLLQVGLRVKPERFPGLAGLGANAKRAARLPPGVALSKLDVAEDRLSMRALLAQDWVARTPKPVADKNGRRPPASQDASRAATMMLLSLYQVLGTTRRRSAPPGRQQPV
;
A
#
# COMPACT_ATOMS: atom_id res chain seq x y z
N MET A 1 -15.23 -17.78 2.30
CA MET A 1 -14.83 -18.49 1.05
C MET A 1 -13.32 -18.32 0.95
N ALA A 2 -12.55 -19.40 0.94
CA ALA A 2 -11.09 -19.31 0.99
C ALA A 2 -10.52 -18.65 -0.27
N LEU A 3 -9.51 -17.78 -0.09
CA LEU A 3 -8.75 -17.17 -1.18
C LEU A 3 -8.18 -18.22 -2.14
N ASP A 4 -8.48 -18.14 -3.44
CA ASP A 4 -7.76 -18.88 -4.49
C ASP A 4 -6.49 -18.12 -4.90
N PRO A 5 -5.28 -18.62 -4.55
CA PRO A 5 -4.03 -17.93 -4.85
C PRO A 5 -3.77 -17.79 -6.36
N SER A 6 -4.26 -18.73 -7.16
CA SER A 6 -3.98 -18.79 -8.60
C SER A 6 -4.80 -17.76 -9.37
N ALA A 7 -6.07 -17.58 -9.00
CA ALA A 7 -6.91 -16.52 -9.51
C ALA A 7 -6.40 -15.15 -9.07
N PHE A 8 -6.03 -15.01 -7.79
CA PHE A 8 -5.49 -13.77 -7.23
C PHE A 8 -4.22 -13.30 -7.95
N GLN A 9 -3.27 -14.20 -8.23
CA GLN A 9 -2.03 -13.82 -8.94
C GLN A 9 -2.25 -13.29 -10.36
N LYS A 10 -3.39 -13.59 -11.00
CA LYS A 10 -3.72 -13.08 -12.33
C LYS A 10 -4.35 -11.70 -12.27
N THR A 11 -5.25 -11.46 -11.30
CA THR A 11 -6.05 -10.24 -11.25
C THR A 11 -5.47 -9.18 -10.30
N TYR A 12 -4.74 -9.62 -9.28
CA TYR A 12 -4.31 -8.86 -8.09
C TYR A 12 -5.48 -8.25 -7.31
N VAL A 13 -6.69 -8.75 -7.52
CA VAL A 13 -7.90 -8.25 -6.85
C VAL A 13 -8.37 -9.30 -5.86
N TYR A 14 -8.49 -8.88 -4.61
CA TYR A 14 -9.12 -9.65 -3.54
C TYR A 14 -10.53 -9.08 -3.28
N GLU A 15 -11.54 -9.91 -3.49
CA GLU A 15 -12.94 -9.58 -3.21
C GLU A 15 -13.54 -10.66 -2.32
N ALA A 16 -14.12 -10.26 -1.19
CA ALA A 16 -14.70 -11.19 -0.24
C ALA A 16 -15.87 -10.57 0.50
N ARG A 17 -16.93 -11.37 0.69
CA ARG A 17 -18.04 -11.07 1.60
C ARG A 17 -18.07 -12.14 2.69
N ALA A 18 -17.42 -11.86 3.82
CA ALA A 18 -17.19 -12.86 4.86
C ALA A 18 -17.08 -12.21 6.25
N PRO A 19 -17.16 -13.00 7.34
CA PRO A 19 -16.86 -12.52 8.68
C PRO A 19 -15.43 -11.94 8.78
N VAL A 20 -15.22 -11.02 9.73
CA VAL A 20 -13.93 -10.33 9.92
C VAL A 20 -12.77 -11.31 10.13
N SER A 21 -13.02 -12.41 10.86
CA SER A 21 -12.01 -13.44 11.14
C SER A 21 -11.53 -14.15 9.87
N GLU A 22 -12.43 -14.50 8.95
CA GLU A 22 -12.08 -15.09 7.65
C GLU A 22 -11.27 -14.11 6.81
N VAL A 23 -11.71 -12.85 6.71
CA VAL A 23 -10.97 -11.83 5.95
C VAL A 23 -9.57 -11.62 6.52
N LEU A 24 -9.41 -11.57 7.85
CA LEU A 24 -8.09 -11.46 8.48
C LEU A 24 -7.20 -12.68 8.21
N ALA A 25 -7.78 -13.89 8.15
CA ALA A 25 -7.05 -15.10 7.79
C ALA A 25 -6.57 -15.03 6.33
N ASP A 26 -7.44 -14.62 5.40
CA ASP A 26 -7.09 -14.44 3.99
C ASP A 26 -5.99 -13.38 3.82
N LEU A 27 -6.07 -12.24 4.50
CA LEU A 27 -5.02 -11.21 4.47
C LEU A 27 -3.67 -11.73 5.00
N LYS A 28 -3.68 -12.62 6.00
CA LYS A 28 -2.47 -13.28 6.50
C LYS A 28 -1.89 -14.25 5.47
N THR A 29 -2.73 -14.91 4.67
CA THR A 29 -2.23 -15.73 3.55
C THR A 29 -1.58 -14.86 2.46
N LEU A 30 -2.16 -13.68 2.16
CA LEU A 30 -1.54 -12.71 1.24
C LEU A 30 -0.18 -12.23 1.74
N GLU A 31 -0.08 -11.89 3.04
CA GLU A 31 1.20 -11.51 3.66
C GLU A 31 2.24 -12.63 3.54
N ALA A 32 1.85 -13.89 3.76
CA ALA A 32 2.74 -15.03 3.61
C ALA A 32 3.18 -15.25 2.14
N LEU A 33 2.29 -15.03 1.17
CA LEU A 33 2.62 -15.10 -0.25
C LEU A 33 3.62 -14.01 -0.65
N ASP A 34 3.39 -12.77 -0.21
CA ASP A 34 4.29 -11.64 -0.47
C ASP A 34 5.68 -11.87 0.14
N ALA A 35 5.72 -12.33 1.40
CA ALA A 35 6.98 -12.66 2.08
C ALA A 35 7.79 -13.74 1.34
N ARG A 36 7.12 -14.74 0.74
CA ARG A 36 7.78 -15.77 -0.10
C ARG A 36 8.36 -15.17 -1.38
N VAL A 37 7.63 -14.26 -2.03
CA VAL A 37 8.12 -13.56 -3.24
C VAL A 37 9.35 -12.73 -2.91
N GLU A 38 9.31 -11.93 -1.83
CA GLU A 38 10.45 -11.10 -1.43
C GLU A 38 11.65 -11.95 -0.99
N GLN A 39 11.42 -13.05 -0.26
CA GLN A 39 12.50 -13.97 0.10
C GLN A 39 13.13 -14.62 -1.13
N LYS A 40 12.34 -15.07 -2.12
CA LYS A 40 12.84 -15.60 -3.39
C LYS A 40 13.68 -14.55 -4.12
N ARG A 41 13.19 -13.30 -4.17
CA ARG A 41 13.87 -12.17 -4.80
C ARG A 41 15.22 -11.87 -4.14
N ARG A 42 15.28 -11.93 -2.81
CA ARG A 42 16.50 -11.75 -2.02
C ARG A 42 17.49 -12.89 -2.24
N ARG A 43 17.03 -14.15 -2.25
CA ARG A 43 17.86 -15.32 -2.55
C ARG A 43 18.45 -15.25 -3.97
N LEU A 44 17.63 -14.94 -4.97
CA LEU A 44 18.09 -14.75 -6.36
C LEU A 44 19.13 -13.64 -6.47
N TRP A 45 18.97 -12.55 -5.73
CA TRP A 45 19.93 -11.45 -5.71
C TRP A 45 21.27 -11.86 -5.10
N ILE A 46 21.24 -12.54 -3.96
CA ILE A 46 22.45 -13.07 -3.32
C ILE A 46 23.13 -14.07 -4.26
N ALA A 47 22.39 -15.02 -4.82
CA ALA A 47 22.93 -16.02 -5.75
C ALA A 47 23.54 -15.40 -7.01
N ALA A 48 22.87 -14.41 -7.61
CA ALA A 48 23.40 -13.71 -8.78
C ALA A 48 24.72 -12.99 -8.48
N TRP A 49 24.81 -12.29 -7.33
CA TRP A 49 26.06 -11.66 -6.92
C TRP A 49 27.16 -12.66 -6.60
N SER A 50 26.83 -13.76 -5.91
CA SER A 50 27.79 -14.82 -5.62
C SER A 50 28.35 -15.44 -6.91
N LEU A 51 27.52 -15.67 -7.93
CA LEU A 51 27.97 -16.20 -9.22
C LEU A 51 28.83 -15.20 -10.01
N MET A 52 28.50 -13.90 -9.95
CA MET A 52 29.32 -12.86 -10.58
C MET A 52 30.69 -12.75 -9.90
N ALA A 53 30.73 -12.81 -8.56
CA ALA A 53 31.98 -12.82 -7.81
C ALA A 53 32.79 -14.09 -8.07
N PHE A 54 32.12 -15.25 -8.14
CA PHE A 54 32.75 -16.54 -8.46
C PHE A 54 33.25 -16.60 -9.91
N SER A 55 32.59 -15.95 -10.87
CA SER A 55 33.08 -15.85 -12.24
C SER A 55 34.45 -15.17 -12.28
N ILE A 56 34.62 -14.05 -11.57
CA ILE A 56 35.87 -13.29 -11.54
C ILE A 56 36.93 -14.01 -10.70
N GLY A 57 36.59 -14.40 -9.47
CA GLY A 57 37.52 -15.03 -8.53
C GLY A 57 37.88 -16.46 -8.92
N GLY A 58 36.90 -17.24 -9.39
CA GLY A 58 37.09 -18.60 -9.88
C GLY A 58 37.91 -18.64 -11.16
N TRP A 59 37.70 -17.70 -12.09
CA TRP A 59 38.57 -17.57 -13.27
C TRP A 59 40.02 -17.27 -12.87
N ALA A 60 40.25 -16.29 -11.98
CA ALA A 60 41.60 -15.96 -11.51
C ALA A 60 42.28 -17.12 -10.78
N LEU A 61 41.56 -17.80 -9.89
CA LEU A 61 42.07 -18.94 -9.12
C LEU A 61 42.37 -20.15 -10.02
N LEU A 62 41.45 -20.53 -10.91
CA LEU A 62 41.66 -21.62 -11.86
C LEU A 62 42.81 -21.33 -12.82
N SER A 63 42.96 -20.07 -13.27
CA SER A 63 44.08 -19.67 -14.10
C SER A 63 45.42 -19.79 -13.36
N ALA A 64 45.48 -19.40 -12.08
CA ALA A 64 46.68 -19.56 -11.26
C ALA A 64 47.05 -21.03 -11.03
N VAL A 65 46.06 -21.91 -10.85
CA VAL A 65 46.29 -23.36 -10.71
C VAL A 65 46.79 -23.97 -12.02
N VAL A 66 46.19 -23.61 -13.16
CA VAL A 66 46.63 -24.13 -14.48
C VAL A 66 48.08 -23.76 -14.76
N VAL A 67 48.51 -22.55 -14.41
CA VAL A 67 49.91 -22.11 -14.57
C VAL A 67 50.91 -22.96 -13.77
N GLN A 68 50.49 -23.62 -12.68
CA GLN A 68 51.35 -24.49 -11.87
C GLN A 68 51.46 -25.94 -12.39
N LEU A 69 50.66 -26.33 -13.38
CA LEU A 69 50.67 -27.69 -13.93
C LEU A 69 51.77 -27.90 -14.98
N SER A 70 52.09 -29.16 -15.26
CA SER A 70 53.03 -29.51 -16.34
C SER A 70 52.49 -29.12 -17.73
N TYR A 71 53.37 -28.90 -18.71
CA TYR A 71 52.98 -28.47 -20.06
C TYR A 71 51.93 -29.39 -20.72
N ALA A 72 52.08 -30.71 -20.59
CA ALA A 72 51.10 -31.67 -21.13
C ALA A 72 49.71 -31.54 -20.47
N GLN A 73 49.66 -31.18 -19.19
CA GLN A 73 48.41 -30.96 -18.45
C GLN A 73 47.82 -29.57 -18.70
N GLN A 74 48.66 -28.57 -18.93
CA GLN A 74 48.25 -27.21 -19.28
C GLN A 74 47.48 -27.18 -20.59
N ASP A 75 47.99 -27.88 -21.61
CA ASP A 75 47.35 -27.94 -22.93
C ASP A 75 45.99 -28.66 -22.88
N ALA A 76 45.90 -29.72 -22.06
CA ALA A 76 44.66 -30.47 -21.84
C ALA A 76 43.57 -29.66 -21.09
N LEU A 77 43.96 -28.72 -20.23
CA LEU A 77 43.06 -27.91 -19.41
C LEU A 77 42.94 -26.46 -19.91
N ALA A 78 43.61 -26.14 -21.01
CA ALA A 78 43.57 -24.84 -21.64
C ALA A 78 42.12 -24.47 -22.00
N GLY A 79 41.63 -23.35 -21.45
CA GLY A 79 40.28 -22.85 -21.69
C GLY A 79 39.22 -23.28 -20.68
N LEU A 80 39.47 -24.27 -19.81
CA LEU A 80 38.53 -24.63 -18.73
C LEU A 80 38.24 -23.45 -17.77
N PRO A 81 39.23 -22.63 -17.34
CA PRO A 81 38.96 -21.44 -16.54
C PRO A 81 38.02 -20.46 -17.25
N PHE A 82 38.21 -20.26 -18.55
CA PHE A 82 37.39 -19.35 -19.36
C PHE A 82 35.96 -19.87 -19.50
N LEU A 83 35.77 -21.16 -19.77
CA LEU A 83 34.45 -21.78 -19.86
C LEU A 83 33.68 -21.68 -18.53
N VAL A 84 34.32 -21.98 -17.40
CA VAL A 84 33.71 -21.86 -16.07
C VAL A 84 33.35 -20.39 -15.75
N GLY A 85 34.25 -19.46 -16.10
CA GLY A 85 34.03 -18.02 -15.94
C GLY A 85 32.82 -17.54 -16.74
N VAL A 86 32.74 -17.87 -18.03
CA VAL A 86 31.64 -17.51 -18.93
C VAL A 86 30.33 -18.15 -18.50
N ALA A 87 30.32 -19.45 -18.17
CA ALA A 87 29.12 -20.14 -17.71
C ALA A 87 28.55 -19.52 -16.43
N SER A 88 29.41 -19.20 -15.45
CA SER A 88 29.00 -18.55 -14.20
C SER A 88 28.46 -17.14 -14.44
N PHE A 89 29.06 -16.40 -15.36
CA PHE A 89 28.60 -15.06 -15.76
C PHE A 89 27.22 -15.09 -16.43
N VAL A 90 27.01 -15.99 -17.39
CA VAL A 90 25.72 -16.19 -18.07
C VAL A 90 24.64 -16.62 -17.08
N ALA A 91 24.95 -17.53 -16.15
CA ALA A 91 24.05 -17.94 -15.08
C ALA A 91 23.67 -16.75 -14.18
N GLY A 92 24.66 -15.92 -13.81
CA GLY A 92 24.44 -14.70 -13.04
C GLY A 92 23.48 -13.72 -13.73
N ILE A 93 23.69 -13.43 -15.01
CA ILE A 93 22.80 -12.59 -15.82
C ILE A 93 21.39 -13.19 -15.88
N THR A 94 21.28 -14.49 -16.11
CA THR A 94 19.98 -15.19 -16.18
C THR A 94 19.20 -15.03 -14.88
N LEU A 95 19.85 -15.17 -13.71
CA LEU A 95 19.20 -14.92 -12.42
C LEU A 95 18.76 -13.46 -12.24
N PHE A 96 19.53 -12.49 -12.75
CA PHE A 96 19.12 -11.08 -12.76
C PHE A 96 17.87 -10.84 -13.61
N ILE A 97 17.78 -11.49 -14.79
CA ILE A 97 16.60 -11.42 -15.65
C ILE A 97 15.39 -12.03 -14.94
N ILE A 98 15.53 -13.24 -14.38
CA ILE A 98 14.45 -13.90 -13.61
C ILE A 98 14.00 -13.04 -12.43
N ARG A 99 14.94 -12.41 -11.71
CA ARG A 99 14.62 -11.45 -10.63
C ARG A 99 13.85 -10.23 -11.16
N SER A 100 14.24 -9.68 -12.31
CA SER A 100 13.57 -8.52 -12.90
C SER A 100 12.15 -8.87 -13.30
N LEU A 101 11.94 -10.03 -13.92
CA LEU A 101 10.62 -10.55 -14.28
C LEU A 101 9.76 -10.83 -13.04
N SER A 102 10.36 -11.26 -11.94
CA SER A 102 9.64 -11.51 -10.68
C SER A 102 9.15 -10.23 -9.98
N ARG A 103 9.55 -9.03 -10.42
CA ARG A 103 9.08 -7.77 -9.83
C ARG A 103 7.58 -7.53 -10.01
N SER A 104 6.96 -8.10 -11.04
CA SER A 104 5.52 -7.96 -11.23
C SER A 104 4.71 -8.69 -10.17
N ALA A 105 5.29 -9.67 -9.47
CA ALA A 105 4.63 -10.40 -8.39
C ALA A 105 4.76 -9.71 -7.02
N ASP A 106 5.51 -8.62 -6.93
CA ASP A 106 5.72 -7.82 -5.71
C ASP A 106 4.46 -6.99 -5.44
N VAL A 107 3.82 -7.21 -4.30
CA VAL A 107 2.56 -6.58 -3.93
C VAL A 107 2.82 -5.45 -2.92
N ASP A 108 2.06 -4.35 -2.97
CA ASP A 108 2.26 -3.25 -2.02
C ASP A 108 1.83 -3.63 -0.59
N ASN A 109 2.81 -3.87 0.28
CA ASN A 109 2.64 -4.23 1.70
C ASN A 109 1.75 -3.26 2.47
N ARG A 110 1.71 -1.99 2.06
CA ARG A 110 0.96 -0.94 2.74
C ARG A 110 -0.55 -1.13 2.59
N ARG A 111 -1.01 -1.68 1.46
CA ARG A 111 -2.43 -1.80 1.12
C ARG A 111 -3.13 -2.85 1.97
N TYR A 112 -2.66 -4.10 1.92
CA TYR A 112 -3.22 -5.17 2.75
C TYR A 112 -2.91 -4.94 4.24
N GLY A 113 -1.76 -4.35 4.57
CA GLY A 113 -1.40 -3.99 5.95
C GLY A 113 -2.31 -2.92 6.56
N LEU A 114 -2.79 -1.96 5.76
CA LEU A 114 -3.78 -0.98 6.22
C LEU A 114 -5.09 -1.69 6.56
N LEU A 115 -5.59 -2.51 5.63
CA LEU A 115 -6.85 -3.21 5.82
C LEU A 115 -6.81 -4.14 7.04
N SER A 116 -5.75 -4.94 7.20
CA SER A 116 -5.60 -5.83 8.35
C SER A 116 -5.60 -5.06 9.67
N THR A 117 -4.86 -3.95 9.74
CA THR A 117 -4.80 -3.09 10.93
C THR A 117 -6.16 -2.46 11.24
N LEU A 118 -6.93 -2.05 10.23
CA LEU A 118 -8.25 -1.46 10.41
C LEU A 118 -9.27 -2.50 10.89
N LEU A 119 -9.30 -3.67 10.26
CA LEU A 119 -10.17 -4.76 10.66
C LEU A 119 -9.89 -5.22 12.09
N GLN A 120 -8.62 -5.34 12.49
CA GLN A 120 -8.24 -5.64 13.88
C GLN A 120 -8.75 -4.59 14.88
N ARG A 121 -8.76 -3.31 14.50
CA ARG A 121 -9.28 -2.24 15.37
C ARG A 121 -10.82 -2.24 15.42
N PHE A 122 -11.46 -2.45 14.28
CA PHE A 122 -12.92 -2.38 14.17
C PHE A 122 -13.61 -3.68 14.59
N GLN A 123 -12.89 -4.79 14.73
CA GLN A 123 -13.44 -6.08 15.13
C GLN A 123 -14.25 -6.02 16.43
N VAL A 124 -13.88 -5.13 17.35
CA VAL A 124 -14.58 -4.95 18.63
C VAL A 124 -15.96 -4.30 18.44
N ASP A 125 -16.08 -3.40 17.45
CA ASP A 125 -17.31 -2.62 17.21
C ASP A 125 -18.20 -3.24 16.12
N LEU A 126 -17.62 -4.06 15.24
CA LEU A 126 -18.33 -4.75 14.16
C LEU A 126 -19.24 -5.85 14.72
N ASP A 127 -20.41 -6.01 14.09
CA ASP A 127 -21.32 -7.08 14.44
C ASP A 127 -20.70 -8.44 14.07
N VAL A 128 -20.55 -9.32 15.06
CA VAL A 128 -19.95 -10.65 14.93
C VAL A 128 -20.67 -11.50 13.88
N ASN A 129 -21.97 -11.29 13.70
CA ASN A 129 -22.81 -12.07 12.78
C ASN A 129 -22.96 -11.41 11.40
N ALA A 130 -22.51 -10.16 11.23
CA ALA A 130 -22.65 -9.46 9.96
C ALA A 130 -21.41 -9.65 9.08
N PRO A 131 -21.57 -10.12 7.82
CA PRO A 131 -20.45 -10.21 6.91
C PRO A 131 -19.97 -8.80 6.52
N VAL A 132 -18.65 -8.70 6.32
CA VAL A 132 -18.00 -7.52 5.79
C VAL A 132 -17.74 -7.75 4.30
N ASP A 133 -18.05 -6.75 3.48
CA ASP A 133 -17.77 -6.74 2.04
C ASP A 133 -16.49 -5.94 1.80
N VAL A 134 -15.47 -6.62 1.26
CA VAL A 134 -14.14 -6.08 1.04
C VAL A 134 -13.78 -6.25 -0.43
N LYS A 135 -13.31 -5.16 -1.02
CA LYS A 135 -12.62 -5.14 -2.31
C LYS A 135 -11.27 -4.48 -2.14
N LEU A 136 -10.21 -5.21 -2.48
CA LEU A 136 -8.82 -4.78 -2.36
C LEU A 136 -8.08 -5.06 -3.67
N ASP A 137 -7.70 -4.00 -4.38
CA ASP A 137 -6.86 -4.07 -5.59
C ASP A 137 -5.39 -3.83 -5.22
N LEU A 138 -4.58 -4.85 -5.43
CA LEU A 138 -3.16 -4.90 -5.12
C LEU A 138 -2.29 -4.70 -6.36
N ALA A 139 -2.88 -4.46 -7.53
CA ALA A 139 -2.16 -4.17 -8.74
C ALA A 139 -1.47 -2.79 -8.66
N PRO A 140 -0.33 -2.59 -9.34
CA PRO A 140 0.39 -1.33 -9.35
C PRO A 140 -0.50 -0.13 -9.70
N ALA A 141 -0.31 0.99 -8.99
CA ALA A 141 -1.10 2.21 -9.20
C ALA A 141 -0.92 2.84 -10.60
N ASP A 142 0.08 2.39 -11.37
CA ASP A 142 0.43 2.87 -12.70
C ASP A 142 0.08 1.90 -13.82
N GLU A 143 -0.78 0.92 -13.54
CA GLU A 143 -1.29 0.00 -14.54
C GLU A 143 -2.14 0.72 -15.60
N ALA A 144 -2.07 0.25 -16.85
CA ALA A 144 -2.73 0.90 -17.99
C ALA A 144 -4.25 1.04 -17.81
N ARG A 145 -4.91 0.03 -17.19
CA ARG A 145 -6.36 0.05 -16.91
C ARG A 145 -6.79 1.16 -15.95
N LYS A 146 -5.86 1.71 -15.17
CA LYS A 146 -6.08 2.77 -14.17
C LYS A 146 -5.73 4.17 -14.70
N CYS A 147 -5.31 4.27 -15.97
CA CYS A 147 -4.95 5.54 -16.60
C CYS A 147 -6.20 6.33 -16.97
N VAL A 148 -6.36 7.50 -16.36
CA VAL A 148 -7.49 8.41 -16.62
C VAL A 148 -7.24 9.28 -17.85
N GLY A 149 -5.97 9.59 -18.13
CA GLY A 149 -5.62 10.34 -19.32
C GLY A 149 -4.14 10.67 -19.42
N LYS A 150 -3.75 11.16 -20.60
CA LYS A 150 -2.37 11.55 -20.93
C LYS A 150 -2.28 13.03 -21.30
N PRO A 151 -2.61 13.96 -20.38
CA PRO A 151 -2.65 15.38 -20.70
C PRO A 151 -1.24 15.94 -20.90
N LYS A 152 -1.09 16.86 -21.85
CA LYS A 152 0.14 17.64 -22.02
C LYS A 152 0.08 18.87 -21.11
N ARG A 153 1.07 19.04 -20.23
CA ARG A 153 1.15 20.19 -19.30
C ARG A 153 2.41 21.00 -19.58
N GLY A 154 2.30 21.93 -20.54
CA GLY A 154 3.43 22.70 -21.05
C GLY A 154 4.42 21.80 -21.81
N ARG A 155 5.69 21.78 -21.38
CA ARG A 155 6.74 20.92 -21.97
C ARG A 155 6.79 19.50 -21.36
N TRP A 156 5.81 19.12 -20.54
CA TRP A 156 5.76 17.82 -19.90
C TRP A 156 4.64 16.98 -20.50
N ASP A 157 4.97 15.75 -20.88
CA ASP A 157 3.98 14.73 -21.16
C ASP A 157 3.60 14.10 -19.82
N CYS A 158 2.34 14.24 -19.43
CA CYS A 158 1.84 13.68 -18.18
C CYS A 158 0.97 12.45 -18.45
N GLU A 159 0.98 11.53 -17.49
CA GLU A 159 0.07 10.39 -17.42
C GLU A 159 -0.56 10.44 -16.03
N ASP A 160 -1.87 10.63 -15.99
CA ASP A 160 -2.67 10.75 -14.77
C ASP A 160 -3.40 9.41 -14.53
N PHE A 161 -3.24 8.85 -13.33
CA PHE A 161 -3.80 7.58 -12.90
C PHE A 161 -4.67 7.79 -11.66
N THR A 162 -5.76 7.04 -11.58
CA THR A 162 -6.63 7.00 -10.40
C THR A 162 -6.94 5.55 -10.07
N ASP A 163 -6.60 5.15 -8.86
CA ASP A 163 -6.65 3.77 -8.40
C ASP A 163 -7.54 3.67 -7.15
N ALA A 164 -8.80 3.23 -7.33
CA ALA A 164 -9.72 2.97 -6.23
C ALA A 164 -9.44 1.58 -5.63
N TRP A 165 -8.35 1.51 -4.87
CA TRP A 165 -7.75 0.24 -4.48
C TRP A 165 -8.37 -0.42 -3.25
N LEU A 166 -9.18 0.30 -2.47
CA LEU A 166 -9.85 -0.26 -1.29
C LEU A 166 -11.32 0.20 -1.24
N SER A 167 -12.21 -0.76 -1.05
CA SER A 167 -13.58 -0.56 -0.60
C SER A 167 -13.87 -1.55 0.53
N LEU A 168 -14.42 -1.06 1.63
CA LEU A 168 -14.75 -1.82 2.82
C LEU A 168 -16.14 -1.38 3.28
N HIS A 169 -17.08 -2.31 3.29
CA HIS A 169 -18.42 -2.10 3.81
C HIS A 169 -18.65 -3.06 4.97
N GLY A 170 -19.12 -2.53 6.10
CA GLY A 170 -19.40 -3.33 7.28
C GLY A 170 -20.60 -2.79 8.04
N ARG A 171 -21.07 -3.57 9.01
CA ARG A 171 -22.13 -3.15 9.93
C ARG A 171 -21.61 -3.22 11.36
N PHE A 172 -21.75 -2.12 12.08
CA PHE A 172 -21.44 -2.06 13.50
C PHE A 172 -22.59 -2.67 14.32
N ALA A 173 -22.29 -3.09 15.56
CA ALA A 173 -23.27 -3.66 16.49
C ALA A 173 -24.42 -2.70 16.82
N ASP A 174 -24.19 -1.38 16.73
CA ASP A 174 -25.24 -0.37 16.87
C ASP A 174 -26.18 -0.31 15.65
N GLY A 175 -25.92 -1.06 14.58
CA GLY A 175 -26.69 -1.05 13.34
C GLY A 175 -26.31 0.07 12.36
N THR A 176 -25.24 0.82 12.62
CA THR A 176 -24.66 1.80 11.69
C THR A 176 -23.90 1.06 10.59
N HIS A 177 -24.07 1.50 9.34
CA HIS A 177 -23.34 0.94 8.21
C HIS A 177 -22.05 1.75 8.01
N LEU A 178 -20.91 1.08 8.06
CA LEU A 178 -19.60 1.62 7.75
C LEU A 178 -19.32 1.51 6.26
N HIS A 179 -18.80 2.58 5.68
CA HIS A 179 -18.17 2.58 4.38
C HIS A 179 -16.78 3.22 4.48
N LEU A 180 -15.74 2.48 4.11
CA LEU A 180 -14.38 2.97 4.06
C LEU A 180 -13.83 2.71 2.67
N SER A 181 -13.26 3.74 2.04
CA SER A 181 -12.67 3.62 0.72
C SER A 181 -11.34 4.37 0.64
N ALA A 182 -10.39 3.83 -0.11
CA ALA A 182 -9.13 4.50 -0.38
C ALA A 182 -8.88 4.59 -1.88
N VAL A 183 -8.51 5.79 -2.35
CA VAL A 183 -8.23 6.10 -3.75
C VAL A 183 -6.85 6.74 -3.86
N GLU A 184 -5.96 6.16 -4.64
CA GLU A 184 -4.65 6.73 -4.92
C GLU A 184 -4.69 7.49 -6.25
N HIS A 185 -4.22 8.74 -6.25
CA HIS A 185 -3.98 9.50 -7.47
C HIS A 185 -2.49 9.56 -7.72
N LEU A 186 -2.08 9.15 -8.92
CA LEU A 186 -0.70 9.14 -9.33
C LEU A 186 -0.55 9.91 -10.64
N GLN A 187 0.43 10.81 -10.69
CA GLN A 187 0.81 11.54 -11.87
C GLN A 187 2.29 11.27 -12.19
N LYS A 188 2.53 10.68 -13.36
CA LYS A 188 3.85 10.57 -13.96
C LYS A 188 4.03 11.70 -14.95
N ARG A 189 5.20 12.34 -14.95
CA ARG A 189 5.55 13.36 -15.93
C ARG A 189 6.89 13.02 -16.55
N LYS A 190 6.98 13.09 -17.87
CA LYS A 190 8.23 12.93 -18.63
C LYS A 190 8.46 14.15 -19.52
N ARG A 191 9.73 14.53 -19.64
CA ARG A 191 10.17 15.57 -20.58
C ARG A 191 11.46 15.13 -21.22
N TYR A 192 11.53 15.31 -22.53
CA TYR A 192 12.73 15.09 -23.34
C TYR A 192 13.43 16.43 -23.58
N GLY A 193 14.75 16.41 -23.61
CA GLY A 193 15.59 17.53 -24.02
C GLY A 193 16.89 17.03 -24.63
N ARG A 194 17.61 17.88 -25.36
CA ARG A 194 18.97 17.58 -25.82
C ARG A 194 20.00 18.30 -24.95
N SER A 195 21.13 17.66 -24.67
CA SER A 195 22.30 18.32 -24.09
C SER A 195 23.09 19.09 -25.15
N ARG A 196 24.02 19.94 -24.72
CA ARG A 196 24.95 20.67 -25.60
C ARG A 196 25.77 19.74 -26.51
N SER A 197 26.01 18.50 -26.07
CA SER A 197 26.66 17.43 -26.84
C SER A 197 25.72 16.64 -27.78
N GLY A 198 24.48 17.08 -27.99
CA GLY A 198 23.50 16.43 -28.86
C GLY A 198 22.77 15.22 -28.26
N LYS A 199 23.22 14.67 -27.12
CA LYS A 199 22.60 13.50 -26.47
C LYS A 199 21.20 13.83 -25.94
N THR A 200 20.24 12.93 -26.18
CA THR A 200 18.88 13.02 -25.62
C THR A 200 18.91 12.70 -24.12
N LYS A 201 18.33 13.59 -23.31
CA LYS A 201 18.12 13.42 -21.87
C LYS A 201 16.64 13.37 -21.56
N VAL A 202 16.26 12.45 -20.68
CA VAL A 202 14.90 12.35 -20.14
C VAL A 202 14.92 12.84 -18.70
N LYS A 203 13.97 13.74 -18.38
CA LYS A 203 13.67 14.12 -17.00
C LYS A 203 12.30 13.56 -16.65
N THR A 204 12.22 12.83 -15.54
CA THR A 204 10.97 12.28 -15.02
C THR A 204 10.60 12.96 -13.70
N LYS A 205 9.30 13.04 -13.41
CA LYS A 205 8.76 13.43 -12.10
C LYS A 205 7.59 12.53 -11.77
N ARG A 206 7.46 12.17 -10.50
CA ARG A 206 6.32 11.44 -9.94
C ARG A 206 5.68 12.30 -8.85
N LYS A 207 4.35 12.42 -8.88
CA LYS A 207 3.56 13.04 -7.81
C LYS A 207 2.42 12.12 -7.48
N GLY A 208 2.19 11.84 -6.20
CA GLY A 208 1.04 11.06 -5.77
C GLY A 208 0.39 11.62 -4.52
N LYS A 209 -0.86 11.24 -4.30
CA LYS A 209 -1.63 11.51 -3.09
C LYS A 209 -2.66 10.41 -2.89
N THR A 210 -3.00 10.13 -1.64
CA THR A 210 -4.04 9.15 -1.30
C THR A 210 -5.23 9.88 -0.70
N LEU A 211 -6.41 9.62 -1.22
CA LEU A 211 -7.68 10.02 -0.63
C LEU A 211 -8.22 8.88 0.19
N LEU A 212 -8.33 9.10 1.49
CA LEU A 212 -9.00 8.19 2.41
C LEU A 212 -10.39 8.75 2.70
N GLN A 213 -11.42 7.92 2.61
CA GLN A 213 -12.78 8.30 2.91
C GLN A 213 -13.40 7.32 3.89
N VAL A 214 -14.04 7.86 4.92
CA VAL A 214 -14.82 7.12 5.92
C VAL A 214 -16.22 7.70 5.92
N GLY A 215 -17.22 6.85 5.83
CA GLY A 215 -18.63 7.19 5.84
C GLY A 215 -19.41 6.30 6.79
N LEU A 216 -20.40 6.89 7.45
CA LEU A 216 -21.36 6.21 8.30
C LEU A 216 -22.75 6.49 7.75
N ARG A 217 -23.54 5.43 7.59
CA ARG A 217 -24.98 5.56 7.33
C ARG A 217 -25.74 5.10 8.56
N VAL A 218 -26.60 5.98 9.05
CA VAL A 218 -27.36 5.82 10.30
C VAL A 218 -28.86 5.86 10.02
N LYS A 219 -29.65 5.27 10.91
CA LYS A 219 -31.11 5.44 10.87
C LYS A 219 -31.46 6.87 11.35
N PRO A 220 -32.19 7.67 10.56
CA PRO A 220 -32.48 9.07 10.90
C PRO A 220 -33.31 9.21 12.18
N GLU A 221 -34.20 8.24 12.45
CA GLU A 221 -35.02 8.16 13.69
C GLU A 221 -34.17 8.21 14.98
N ARG A 222 -32.94 7.67 14.94
CA ARG A 222 -32.06 7.63 16.11
C ARG A 222 -31.26 8.92 16.32
N PHE A 223 -31.19 9.77 15.29
CA PHE A 223 -30.35 10.96 15.28
C PHE A 223 -31.09 12.13 14.61
N PRO A 224 -32.18 12.62 15.22
CA PRO A 224 -32.94 13.75 14.67
C PRO A 224 -32.06 15.01 14.59
N GLY A 225 -32.23 15.77 13.51
CA GLY A 225 -31.52 17.05 13.31
C GLY A 225 -30.03 16.92 12.91
N LEU A 226 -29.59 15.73 12.47
CA LEU A 226 -28.20 15.50 12.06
C LEU A 226 -27.71 16.47 10.97
N ALA A 227 -28.55 16.74 9.96
CA ALA A 227 -28.22 17.64 8.85
C ALA A 227 -27.86 19.07 9.32
N GLY A 228 -28.45 19.53 10.44
CA GLY A 228 -28.18 20.85 11.02
C GLY A 228 -26.80 20.99 11.67
N LEU A 229 -26.05 19.89 11.83
CA LEU A 229 -24.76 19.91 12.54
C LEU A 229 -23.54 20.15 11.65
N GLY A 230 -23.70 20.42 10.35
CA GLY A 230 -22.56 20.56 9.42
C GLY A 230 -21.45 21.52 9.89
N ALA A 231 -21.81 22.68 10.46
CA ALA A 231 -20.84 23.65 10.98
C ALA A 231 -20.10 23.15 12.23
N ASN A 232 -20.82 22.47 13.14
CA ASN A 232 -20.25 21.87 14.35
C ASN A 232 -19.39 20.66 14.02
N ALA A 233 -19.78 19.89 13.00
CA ALA A 233 -19.05 18.71 12.55
C ALA A 233 -17.63 19.06 12.08
N LYS A 234 -17.45 20.20 11.40
CA LYS A 234 -16.12 20.68 11.02
C LYS A 234 -15.23 21.01 12.22
N ARG A 235 -15.81 21.56 13.30
CA ARG A 235 -15.08 21.84 14.56
C ARG A 235 -14.75 20.58 15.35
N ALA A 236 -15.61 19.56 15.24
CA ALA A 236 -15.41 18.26 15.89
C ALA A 236 -14.43 17.35 15.13
N ALA A 237 -14.21 17.60 13.83
CA ALA A 237 -13.29 16.81 13.00
C ALA A 237 -11.84 16.96 13.47
N ARG A 238 -11.29 15.90 14.06
CA ARG A 238 -9.88 15.82 14.48
C ARG A 238 -9.13 14.84 13.58
N LEU A 239 -8.10 15.34 12.91
CA LEU A 239 -7.20 14.54 12.08
C LEU A 239 -5.78 14.56 12.67
N PRO A 240 -4.97 13.51 12.44
CA PRO A 240 -3.59 13.50 12.86
C PRO A 240 -2.76 14.54 12.09
N PRO A 241 -1.61 14.99 12.64
CA PRO A 241 -0.76 15.97 11.98
C PRO A 241 -0.30 15.47 10.61
N GLY A 242 -0.26 16.37 9.63
CA GLY A 242 0.11 16.09 8.25
C GLY A 242 -1.03 15.59 7.35
N VAL A 243 -2.16 15.16 7.92
CA VAL A 243 -3.34 14.74 7.15
C VAL A 243 -4.31 15.91 7.01
N ALA A 244 -4.66 16.26 5.77
CA ALA A 244 -5.54 17.38 5.48
C ALA A 244 -6.99 16.93 5.27
N LEU A 245 -7.97 17.64 5.87
CA LEU A 245 -9.38 17.41 5.61
C LEU A 245 -9.73 17.94 4.21
N SER A 246 -10.22 17.08 3.32
CA SER A 246 -10.64 17.46 1.97
C SER A 246 -12.12 17.74 1.86
N LYS A 247 -12.97 16.90 2.48
CA LYS A 247 -14.42 17.06 2.45
C LYS A 247 -15.02 16.50 3.74
N LEU A 248 -16.05 17.16 4.26
CA LEU A 248 -16.92 16.66 5.31
C LEU A 248 -18.35 16.91 4.87
N ASP A 249 -19.14 15.85 4.77
CA ASP A 249 -20.53 15.87 4.35
C ASP A 249 -21.41 15.33 5.47
N VAL A 250 -22.48 16.05 5.76
CA VAL A 250 -23.41 15.76 6.85
C VAL A 250 -24.82 15.90 6.29
N ALA A 251 -25.52 14.78 6.18
CA ALA A 251 -26.93 14.72 5.79
C ALA A 251 -27.75 14.05 6.90
N GLU A 252 -29.04 13.86 6.68
CA GLU A 252 -29.96 13.30 7.68
C GLU A 252 -29.65 11.84 8.03
N ASP A 253 -29.30 11.02 7.03
CA ASP A 253 -29.04 9.58 7.19
C ASP A 253 -27.57 9.19 7.00
N ARG A 254 -26.69 10.15 6.64
CA ARG A 254 -25.30 9.87 6.32
C ARG A 254 -24.32 10.94 6.78
N LEU A 255 -23.15 10.48 7.18
CA LEU A 255 -21.98 11.28 7.51
C LEU A 255 -20.81 10.76 6.68
N SER A 256 -20.04 11.63 6.04
CA SER A 256 -18.82 11.20 5.37
C SER A 256 -17.69 12.20 5.53
N MET A 257 -16.50 11.70 5.81
CA MET A 257 -15.27 12.46 5.92
C MET A 257 -14.27 11.95 4.90
N ARG A 258 -13.61 12.86 4.18
CA ARG A 258 -12.55 12.56 3.23
C ARG A 258 -11.29 13.32 3.62
N ALA A 259 -10.18 12.60 3.73
CA ALA A 259 -8.88 13.11 4.10
C ALA A 259 -7.84 12.85 2.99
N LEU A 260 -6.87 13.75 2.90
CA LEU A 260 -5.74 13.70 1.98
C LEU A 260 -4.48 13.27 2.73
N LEU A 261 -3.86 12.20 2.24
CA LEU A 261 -2.57 11.71 2.70
C LEU A 261 -1.51 11.87 1.60
N ALA A 262 -0.27 12.05 2.01
CA ALA A 262 0.89 12.01 1.12
C ALA A 262 1.12 10.60 0.56
N GLN A 263 1.83 10.47 -0.57
CA GLN A 263 2.03 9.20 -1.27
C GLN A 263 2.84 8.16 -0.46
N ASP A 264 3.71 8.63 0.43
CA ASP A 264 4.61 7.87 1.29
C ASP A 264 4.00 7.51 2.66
N TRP A 265 2.67 7.50 2.74
CA TRP A 265 1.95 6.99 3.90
C TRP A 265 2.33 5.54 4.21
N VAL A 266 2.21 5.16 5.48
CA VAL A 266 2.44 3.79 5.98
C VAL A 266 1.17 3.27 6.65
N ALA A 267 0.94 1.96 6.59
CA ALA A 267 -0.22 1.34 7.24
C ALA A 267 -0.25 1.64 8.74
N ARG A 268 0.90 1.46 9.41
CA ARG A 268 1.12 1.78 10.82
C ARG A 268 2.51 2.36 10.97
N THR A 269 2.65 3.50 11.64
CA THR A 269 3.99 4.03 11.93
C THR A 269 4.71 3.11 12.91
N PRO A 270 5.90 2.59 12.58
CA PRO A 270 6.73 1.91 13.57
C PRO A 270 7.09 2.90 14.68
N LYS A 271 7.27 2.40 15.91
CA LYS A 271 7.72 3.22 17.04
C LYS A 271 8.99 3.95 16.60
N PRO A 272 9.09 5.29 16.75
CA PRO A 272 10.24 6.03 16.24
C PRO A 272 11.50 5.55 16.96
N VAL A 273 12.34 4.82 16.23
CA VAL A 273 13.70 4.49 16.65
C VAL A 273 14.57 5.64 16.14
N ALA A 274 15.29 6.31 17.04
CA ALA A 274 16.25 7.33 16.64
C ALA A 274 17.29 6.69 15.71
N ASP A 275 17.64 7.36 14.61
CA ASP A 275 18.76 6.88 13.81
C ASP A 275 20.07 6.94 14.63
N LYS A 276 21.13 6.30 14.14
CA LYS A 276 22.45 6.29 14.79
C LYS A 276 23.04 7.70 15.00
N ASN A 277 22.49 8.72 14.36
CA ASN A 277 22.91 10.12 14.40
C ASN A 277 21.91 11.00 15.18
N GLY A 278 20.94 10.43 15.89
CA GLY A 278 19.90 11.16 16.63
C GLY A 278 18.88 11.91 15.76
N ARG A 279 18.92 11.80 14.43
CA ARG A 279 17.96 12.44 13.52
C ARG A 279 16.69 11.59 13.44
N ARG A 280 15.55 12.22 13.68
CA ARG A 280 14.24 11.63 13.41
C ARG A 280 13.87 11.90 11.95
N PRO A 281 13.63 10.88 11.12
CA PRO A 281 13.09 11.11 9.79
C PRO A 281 11.72 11.81 9.88
N PRO A 282 11.30 12.56 8.85
CA PRO A 282 9.95 13.10 8.81
C PRO A 282 8.96 11.96 9.01
N ALA A 283 8.05 12.11 9.98
CA ALA A 283 7.12 11.05 10.33
C ALA A 283 6.21 10.76 9.12
N SER A 284 6.38 9.58 8.52
CA SER A 284 5.45 9.06 7.50
C SER A 284 4.03 9.06 8.07
N GLN A 285 3.05 9.44 7.27
CA GLN A 285 1.67 9.56 7.74
C GLN A 285 1.09 8.16 8.01
N ASP A 286 0.58 7.94 9.23
CA ASP A 286 -0.08 6.69 9.62
C ASP A 286 -1.52 6.68 9.11
N ALA A 287 -1.78 5.89 8.07
CA ALA A 287 -3.10 5.79 7.44
C ALA A 287 -4.12 5.10 8.35
N SER A 288 -3.70 4.10 9.15
CA SER A 288 -4.62 3.43 10.08
C SER A 288 -5.11 4.41 11.15
N ARG A 289 -4.19 5.22 11.71
CA ARG A 289 -4.52 6.25 12.70
C ARG A 289 -5.42 7.31 12.10
N ALA A 290 -5.15 7.75 10.88
CA ALA A 290 -6.00 8.70 10.17
C ALA A 290 -7.43 8.16 10.04
N ALA A 291 -7.62 6.94 9.55
CA ALA A 291 -8.94 6.31 9.41
C ALA A 291 -9.67 6.18 10.75
N THR A 292 -8.99 5.73 11.80
CA THR A 292 -9.58 5.59 13.14
C THR A 292 -9.99 6.95 13.71
N MET A 293 -9.15 7.98 13.57
CA MET A 293 -9.49 9.33 14.03
C MET A 293 -10.64 9.95 13.22
N MET A 294 -10.71 9.69 11.91
CA MET A 294 -11.85 10.09 11.08
C MET A 294 -13.15 9.42 11.60
N LEU A 295 -13.12 8.11 11.85
CA LEU A 295 -14.26 7.36 12.37
C LEU A 295 -14.71 7.91 13.73
N LEU A 296 -13.78 8.07 14.69
CA LEU A 296 -14.07 8.62 16.01
C LEU A 296 -14.63 10.04 15.92
N SER A 297 -14.12 10.87 15.01
CA SER A 297 -14.65 12.21 14.78
C SER A 297 -16.09 12.18 14.28
N LEU A 298 -16.44 11.26 13.39
CA LEU A 298 -17.83 11.08 12.94
C LEU A 298 -18.73 10.61 14.08
N TYR A 299 -18.27 9.69 14.92
CA TYR A 299 -18.99 9.26 16.12
C TYR A 299 -19.16 10.38 17.16
N GLN A 300 -18.18 11.27 17.31
CA GLN A 300 -18.34 12.45 18.17
C GLN A 300 -19.49 13.34 17.68
N VAL A 301 -19.62 13.54 16.37
CA VAL A 301 -20.76 14.28 15.79
C VAL A 301 -22.08 13.57 16.10
N LEU A 302 -22.15 12.25 15.93
CA LEU A 302 -23.33 11.45 16.31
C LEU A 302 -23.64 11.50 17.81
N GLY A 303 -22.63 11.61 18.67
CA GLY A 303 -22.82 11.75 20.11
C GLY A 303 -23.47 13.07 20.51
N THR A 304 -23.21 14.15 19.75
CA THR A 304 -23.80 15.48 20.05
C THR A 304 -25.30 15.55 19.78
N THR A 305 -25.82 14.85 18.76
CA THR A 305 -27.28 14.77 18.52
C THR A 305 -28.00 14.05 19.65
N ARG A 306 -27.45 12.91 20.14
CA ARG A 306 -28.04 12.15 21.25
C ARG A 306 -28.17 12.99 22.52
N ARG A 307 -27.14 13.76 22.87
CA ARG A 307 -27.17 14.64 24.06
C ARG A 307 -28.22 15.74 23.96
N ARG A 308 -28.50 16.24 22.75
CA ARG A 308 -29.51 17.29 22.53
C ARG A 308 -30.94 16.74 22.52
N SER A 309 -31.11 15.44 22.29
CA SER A 309 -32.40 14.76 22.21
C SER A 309 -32.86 14.17 23.56
N ALA A 310 -31.99 14.12 24.56
CA ALA A 310 -32.35 13.66 25.90
C ALA A 310 -33.21 14.74 26.60
N PRO A 311 -34.41 14.40 27.10
CA PRO A 311 -35.25 15.37 27.80
C PRO A 311 -34.56 15.83 29.10
N PRO A 312 -34.73 17.09 29.52
CA PRO A 312 -34.22 17.55 30.81
C PRO A 312 -34.85 16.68 31.89
N GLY A 313 -34.01 16.03 32.69
CA GLY A 313 -34.45 15.20 33.81
C GLY A 313 -35.41 16.00 34.68
N ARG A 314 -36.56 15.38 35.02
CA ARG A 314 -37.48 15.85 36.05
C ARG A 314 -36.66 16.26 37.27
N GLN A 315 -36.71 17.55 37.60
CA GLN A 315 -36.35 18.01 38.94
C GLN A 315 -37.27 17.26 39.90
N GLN A 316 -36.69 16.43 40.78
CA GLN A 316 -37.44 15.86 41.89
C GLN A 316 -37.90 17.03 42.77
N PRO A 317 -39.21 17.15 43.05
CA PRO A 317 -39.67 18.11 44.03
C PRO A 317 -39.18 17.67 45.42
N VAL A 318 -38.80 18.69 46.19
CA VAL A 318 -38.24 18.68 47.55
C VAL A 318 -39.09 17.88 48.51
#